data_AF-A0A7X7P4E7-F1
#
_entry.id   AF-A0A7X7P4E7-F1
#
_cell.length_a   1.000
_cell.length_b   1.000
_cell.length_c   1.000
_cell.angle_alpha   90.00
_cell.angle_beta   90.00
_cell.angle_gamma   90.00
#
_symmetry.space_group_name_H-M   'P 1'
#
loop_
_entity.id
_entity.type
_entity.pdbx_description
1 polymer ?
#
loop_
_entity_poly.entity_id
_entity_poly.type
_entity_poly.pdbx_seq_one_letter_code
_entity_poly.pdbx_strand_id
1 'polypeptide(L)'
;MTDDAWQTRGAWRFCIAPGRDAPGLDETLSRLPFLLEKESMPLAPPGRHRVDRLALPFGGGSVDAVVKTYGVQSAWRDRLALQNGSKAERAFRTALILRAAGVGTPAPLAVVERWEGSRLRESRLVTAFVPGLTNLRDELNRLYAEAPLCAPLMDLLQSVARAIRALHDAGILHRDLGNQNIALRRDPDSSVWQVLFLDLNRARHVPDPPPALRGADLARLDLPSDFRRVFHAMYFHGYAPPPEFSDAEHKTRAAFDRHTAWRPFRHPLREARLRRMETKPTPPLRGRDIWIWDDRSGQAIPAYTSRDRR
;
A
#
# COMPACT_ATOMS: atom_id res chain seq x y z
N MET A 1 -0.53 11.52 22.13
CA MET A 1 -0.02 10.23 21.63
C MET A 1 0.21 9.37 22.86
N THR A 2 -0.61 8.34 23.06
CA THR A 2 -0.27 7.29 24.04
C THR A 2 1.09 6.73 23.65
N ASP A 3 2.06 6.80 24.55
CA ASP A 3 3.31 6.05 24.37
C ASP A 3 2.92 4.58 24.30
N ASP A 4 2.93 4.01 23.09
CA ASP A 4 2.67 2.59 22.93
C ASP A 4 3.77 1.83 23.68
N ALA A 5 3.41 1.20 24.79
CA ALA A 5 4.37 0.59 25.69
C ALA A 5 5.07 -0.59 25.00
N TRP A 6 6.36 -0.46 24.77
CA TRP A 6 7.19 -1.57 24.34
C TRP A 6 7.37 -2.56 25.49
N GLN A 7 7.13 -3.83 25.20
CA GLN A 7 7.36 -4.95 26.10
C GLN A 7 8.54 -5.78 25.59
N THR A 8 9.22 -6.50 26.49
CA THR A 8 10.40 -7.30 26.15
C THR A 8 10.31 -8.70 26.71
N ARG A 9 10.72 -9.70 25.92
CA ARG A 9 10.84 -11.10 26.34
C ARG A 9 12.07 -11.73 25.69
N GLY A 10 13.08 -12.04 26.51
CA GLY A 10 14.39 -12.51 26.00
C GLY A 10 15.00 -11.49 25.05
N ALA A 11 15.39 -11.91 23.85
CA ALA A 11 15.95 -11.03 22.83
C ALA A 11 14.90 -10.20 22.05
N TRP A 12 13.62 -10.44 22.30
CA TRP A 12 12.53 -9.83 21.54
C TRP A 12 11.95 -8.62 22.24
N ARG A 13 11.60 -7.61 21.45
CA ARG A 13 10.70 -6.53 21.88
C ARG A 13 9.46 -6.51 21.01
N PHE A 14 8.34 -6.15 21.59
CA PHE A 14 7.07 -6.05 20.89
C PHE A 14 6.25 -4.87 21.38
N CYS A 15 5.45 -4.33 20.47
CA CYS A 15 4.53 -3.23 20.73
C CYS A 15 3.15 -3.70 20.26
N ILE A 16 2.20 -3.80 21.18
CA ILE A 16 0.87 -4.39 20.94
C ILE A 16 -0.14 -3.26 20.77
N ALA A 17 -1.08 -3.43 19.84
CA ALA A 17 -2.12 -2.43 19.59
C ALA A 17 -2.98 -2.20 20.84
N PRO A 18 -3.40 -0.96 21.13
CA PRO A 18 -4.30 -0.69 22.25
C PRO A 18 -5.56 -1.56 22.24
N GLY A 19 -5.94 -2.12 23.39
CA GLY A 19 -7.09 -3.03 23.53
C GLY A 19 -6.87 -4.44 22.95
N ARG A 20 -5.64 -4.78 22.57
CA ARG A 20 -5.25 -6.13 22.11
C ARG A 20 -4.26 -6.81 23.04
N ASP A 21 -4.02 -6.28 24.23
CA ASP A 21 -3.21 -6.98 25.23
C ASP A 21 -4.00 -8.18 25.78
N ALA A 22 -3.35 -9.33 25.88
CA ALA A 22 -3.96 -10.56 26.34
C ALA A 22 -2.91 -11.48 26.99
N PRO A 23 -3.26 -12.24 28.05
CA PRO A 23 -2.33 -13.16 28.69
C PRO A 23 -1.70 -14.14 27.70
N GLY A 24 -0.37 -14.29 27.76
CA GLY A 24 0.42 -15.22 26.93
C GLY A 24 0.75 -14.72 25.52
N LEU A 25 0.26 -13.54 25.13
CA LEU A 25 0.53 -12.98 23.81
C LEU A 25 2.03 -12.68 23.59
N ASP A 26 2.71 -12.18 24.63
CA ASP A 26 4.16 -11.95 24.62
C ASP A 26 4.94 -13.24 24.32
N GLU A 27 4.52 -14.36 24.89
CA GLU A 27 5.09 -15.68 24.62
C GLU A 27 4.85 -16.08 23.16
N THR A 28 3.61 -15.96 22.67
CA THR A 28 3.30 -16.25 21.26
C THR A 28 4.11 -15.39 20.30
N LEU A 29 4.20 -14.07 20.53
CA LEU A 29 4.96 -13.15 19.69
C LEU A 29 6.46 -13.44 19.72
N SER A 30 7.02 -13.88 20.86
CA SER A 30 8.42 -14.31 20.95
C SER A 30 8.72 -15.59 20.15
N ARG A 31 7.71 -16.46 19.99
CA ARG A 31 7.77 -17.69 19.18
C ARG A 31 7.38 -17.48 17.71
N LEU A 32 7.03 -16.26 17.31
CA LEU A 32 6.59 -15.95 15.95
C LEU A 32 7.55 -16.43 14.84
N PRO A 33 8.90 -16.36 14.97
CA PRO A 33 9.79 -16.92 13.95
C PRO A 33 9.56 -18.41 13.71
N PHE A 34 9.35 -19.19 14.77
CA PHE A 34 9.08 -20.62 14.69
C PHE A 34 7.72 -20.90 14.05
N LEU A 35 6.68 -20.16 14.47
CA LEU A 35 5.34 -20.28 13.89
C LEU A 35 5.33 -19.95 12.40
N LEU A 36 6.09 -18.93 11.98
CA LEU A 36 6.24 -18.59 10.56
C LEU A 36 6.90 -19.70 9.75
N GLU A 37 7.87 -20.41 10.32
CA GLU A 37 8.55 -21.50 9.62
C GLU A 37 7.67 -22.75 9.50
N LYS A 38 6.84 -23.03 10.51
CA LYS A 38 6.08 -24.30 10.60
C LYS A 38 4.66 -24.22 10.07
N GLU A 39 3.97 -23.09 10.27
CA GLU A 39 2.52 -23.01 10.12
C GLU A 39 2.06 -21.94 9.12
N SER A 40 2.98 -21.13 8.59
CA SER A 40 2.57 -20.01 7.74
C SER A 40 2.36 -20.40 6.28
N MET A 41 1.44 -19.67 5.65
CA MET A 41 1.14 -19.73 4.23
C MET A 41 1.64 -18.45 3.55
N PRO A 42 2.63 -18.51 2.64
CA PRO A 42 3.08 -17.34 1.89
C PRO A 42 1.95 -16.72 1.05
N LEU A 43 1.74 -15.41 1.17
CA LEU A 43 0.74 -14.66 0.38
C LEU A 43 1.33 -13.98 -0.86
N ALA A 44 2.66 -13.91 -0.94
CA ALA A 44 3.37 -13.32 -2.05
C ALA A 44 4.66 -14.11 -2.34
N PRO A 45 5.17 -14.09 -3.58
CA PRO A 45 6.43 -14.73 -3.92
C PRO A 45 7.57 -14.27 -3.00
N PRO A 46 8.52 -15.17 -2.68
CA PRO A 46 9.60 -14.85 -1.76
C PRO A 46 10.46 -13.72 -2.32
N GLY A 47 10.73 -12.74 -1.45
CA GLY A 47 11.59 -11.61 -1.77
C GLY A 47 12.29 -11.08 -0.52
N ARG A 48 12.88 -9.89 -0.63
CA ARG A 48 13.49 -9.22 0.53
C ARG A 48 12.47 -9.01 1.66
N HIS A 49 11.22 -8.74 1.30
CA HIS A 49 10.11 -8.64 2.24
C HIS A 49 9.24 -9.85 2.04
N ARG A 50 8.82 -10.48 3.13
CA ARG A 50 7.89 -11.62 3.11
C ARG A 50 6.55 -11.19 3.70
N VAL A 51 5.48 -11.78 3.19
CA VAL A 51 4.12 -11.59 3.68
C VAL A 51 3.52 -12.98 3.80
N ASP A 52 3.26 -13.39 5.03
CA ASP A 52 2.82 -14.74 5.35
C ASP A 52 1.52 -14.65 6.17
N ARG A 53 0.56 -15.54 5.91
CA ARG A 53 -0.67 -15.70 6.70
C ARG A 53 -0.48 -16.82 7.70
N LEU A 54 -0.97 -16.65 8.93
CA LEU A 54 -1.10 -17.75 9.89
C LEU A 54 -2.25 -17.50 10.86
N ALA A 55 -2.74 -18.58 11.46
CA ALA A 55 -3.62 -18.50 12.63
C ALA A 55 -2.74 -18.26 13.87
N LEU A 56 -2.70 -17.02 14.36
CA LEU A 56 -1.85 -16.62 15.47
C LEU A 56 -2.59 -16.83 16.81
N PRO A 57 -2.06 -17.65 17.74
CA PRO A 57 -2.64 -17.77 19.08
C PRO A 57 -2.73 -16.40 19.77
N PHE A 58 -3.90 -16.07 20.31
CA PHE A 58 -4.16 -14.74 20.87
C PHE A 58 -5.20 -14.84 21.99
N GLY A 59 -4.78 -14.60 23.25
CA GLY A 59 -5.69 -14.50 24.40
C GLY A 59 -6.61 -15.70 24.62
N GLY A 60 -6.08 -16.93 24.54
CA GLY A 60 -6.85 -18.17 24.69
C GLY A 60 -7.60 -18.63 23.43
N GLY A 61 -7.59 -17.84 22.35
CA GLY A 61 -8.10 -18.21 21.03
C GLY A 61 -7.02 -18.12 19.94
N SER A 62 -7.45 -17.94 18.70
CA SER A 62 -6.56 -17.67 17.57
C SER A 62 -7.13 -16.56 16.69
N VAL A 63 -6.26 -15.71 16.16
CA VAL A 63 -6.59 -14.64 15.22
C VAL A 63 -5.92 -14.95 13.89
N ASP A 64 -6.71 -14.97 12.82
CA ASP A 64 -6.17 -15.05 11.47
C ASP A 64 -5.40 -13.77 11.13
N ALA A 65 -4.09 -13.91 10.95
CA ALA A 65 -3.15 -12.81 10.92
C ALA A 65 -2.29 -12.84 9.66
N VAL A 66 -1.87 -11.66 9.24
CA VAL A 66 -0.84 -11.44 8.23
C VAL A 66 0.39 -10.88 8.91
N VAL A 67 1.54 -11.49 8.63
CA VAL A 67 2.84 -11.05 9.13
C VAL A 67 3.68 -10.58 7.97
N LYS A 68 3.99 -9.29 7.97
CA LYS A 68 4.95 -8.68 7.04
C LYS A 68 6.33 -8.65 7.68
N THR A 69 7.22 -9.53 7.21
CA THR A 69 8.62 -9.58 7.64
C THR A 69 9.48 -8.67 6.77
N TYR A 70 10.12 -7.68 7.38
CA TYR A 70 11.01 -6.76 6.69
C TYR A 70 12.44 -7.31 6.65
N GLY A 71 12.95 -7.65 5.46
CA GLY A 71 14.32 -8.13 5.33
C GLY A 71 15.39 -7.14 5.76
N VAL A 72 16.50 -7.73 6.22
CA VAL A 72 17.70 -7.08 6.77
C VAL A 72 18.15 -5.89 5.94
N GLN A 73 18.67 -4.87 6.61
CA GLN A 73 19.13 -3.64 6.00
C GLN A 73 20.57 -3.28 6.42
N SER A 74 21.13 -2.25 5.82
CA SER A 74 22.48 -1.78 6.11
C SER A 74 22.56 -1.10 7.49
N ALA A 75 23.74 -1.11 8.12
CA ALA A 75 23.96 -0.56 9.46
C ALA A 75 23.48 0.89 9.61
N TRP A 76 23.73 1.73 8.61
CA TRP A 76 23.30 3.13 8.64
C TRP A 76 21.76 3.27 8.63
N ARG A 77 21.04 2.35 7.98
CA ARG A 77 19.57 2.33 8.03
C ARG A 77 19.05 1.85 9.38
N ASP A 78 19.78 0.94 10.02
CA ASP A 78 19.47 0.53 11.41
C ASP A 78 19.66 1.71 12.37
N ARG A 79 20.73 2.50 12.20
CA ARG A 79 20.94 3.72 12.98
C ARG A 79 19.82 4.75 12.78
N LEU A 80 19.34 4.93 11.54
CA LEU A 80 18.17 5.77 11.29
C LEU A 80 16.88 5.19 11.87
N ALA A 81 16.76 3.86 11.94
CA ALA A 81 15.60 3.19 12.54
C ALA A 81 15.61 3.29 14.08
N LEU A 82 16.77 3.40 14.73
CA LEU A 82 16.83 3.73 16.17
C LEU A 82 16.21 5.10 16.48
N GLN A 83 16.36 6.06 15.57
CA GLN A 83 15.84 7.42 15.76
C GLN A 83 14.39 7.58 15.30
N ASN A 84 14.07 7.04 14.12
CA ASN A 84 12.79 7.28 13.45
C ASN A 84 11.80 6.11 13.61
N GLY A 85 12.20 5.04 14.29
CA GLY A 85 11.49 3.77 14.33
C GLY A 85 11.77 2.90 13.10
N SER A 86 11.58 1.59 13.27
CA SER A 86 11.77 0.62 12.19
C SER A 86 10.72 0.77 11.07
N LYS A 87 10.83 -0.05 10.02
CA LYS A 87 9.76 -0.12 9.00
C LYS A 87 8.46 -0.68 9.59
N ALA A 88 8.53 -1.67 10.46
CA ALA A 88 7.35 -2.26 11.08
C ALA A 88 6.68 -1.29 12.05
N GLU A 89 7.46 -0.64 12.91
CA GLU A 89 6.98 0.36 13.86
C GLU A 89 6.31 1.55 13.16
N ARG A 90 6.95 2.11 12.13
CA ARG A 90 6.37 3.23 11.37
C ARG A 90 5.07 2.84 10.66
N ALA A 91 5.01 1.64 10.07
CA ALA A 91 3.79 1.14 9.44
C ALA A 91 2.68 0.90 10.48
N PHE A 92 3.01 0.33 11.64
CA PHE A 92 2.08 0.09 12.74
C PHE A 92 1.46 1.38 13.28
N ARG A 93 2.31 2.37 13.62
CA ARG A 93 1.86 3.67 14.11
C ARG A 93 0.97 4.39 13.09
N THR A 94 1.35 4.35 11.81
CA THR A 94 0.52 4.91 10.74
C THR A 94 -0.82 4.19 10.66
N ALA A 95 -0.84 2.86 10.73
CA ALA A 95 -2.07 2.08 10.70
C ALA A 95 -2.99 2.39 11.89
N LEU A 96 -2.45 2.64 13.08
CA LEU A 96 -3.22 3.10 14.24
C LEU A 96 -3.87 4.47 13.98
N ILE A 97 -3.12 5.43 13.45
CA ILE A 97 -3.64 6.77 13.08
C ILE A 97 -4.77 6.65 12.06
N LEU A 98 -4.57 5.87 10.99
CA LEU A 98 -5.60 5.68 9.96
C LEU A 98 -6.87 5.08 10.53
N ARG A 99 -6.76 4.07 11.40
CA ARG A 99 -7.94 3.46 12.03
C ARG A 99 -8.67 4.43 12.95
N ALA A 100 -7.94 5.22 13.73
CA ALA A 100 -8.55 6.25 14.57
C ALA A 100 -9.30 7.31 13.74
N ALA A 101 -8.81 7.60 12.54
CA ALA A 101 -9.44 8.52 11.58
C ALA A 101 -10.52 7.87 10.69
N GLY A 102 -10.86 6.59 10.89
CA GLY A 102 -11.82 5.87 10.04
C GLY A 102 -11.33 5.59 8.62
N VAL A 103 -10.04 5.74 8.34
CA VAL A 103 -9.41 5.45 7.05
C VAL A 103 -9.03 3.97 6.96
N GLY A 104 -9.37 3.33 5.85
CA GLY A 104 -9.19 1.89 5.66
C GLY A 104 -7.72 1.45 5.66
N THR A 105 -7.40 0.46 6.51
CA THR A 105 -6.14 -0.29 6.54
C THR A 105 -6.39 -1.60 7.31
N PRO A 106 -5.67 -2.70 7.03
CA PRO A 106 -5.74 -3.89 7.88
C PRO A 106 -5.47 -3.54 9.34
N ALA A 107 -6.20 -4.17 10.26
CA ALA A 107 -6.09 -3.84 11.68
C ALA A 107 -4.70 -4.22 12.21
N PRO A 108 -3.88 -3.26 12.69
CA PRO A 108 -2.60 -3.58 13.29
C PRO A 108 -2.82 -4.33 14.61
N LEU A 109 -2.07 -5.41 14.81
CA LEU A 109 -2.13 -6.23 16.03
C LEU A 109 -0.90 -6.01 16.88
N ALA A 110 0.29 -6.11 16.27
CA ALA A 110 1.55 -5.91 16.97
C ALA A 110 2.72 -5.60 16.03
N VAL A 111 3.80 -5.10 16.62
CA VAL A 111 5.14 -5.05 16.05
C VAL A 111 6.02 -6.03 16.82
N VAL A 112 6.86 -6.80 16.12
CA VAL A 112 7.80 -7.74 16.76
C VAL A 112 9.19 -7.52 16.18
N GLU A 113 10.17 -7.28 17.06
CA GLU A 113 11.53 -6.94 16.66
C GLU A 113 12.60 -7.60 17.51
N ARG A 114 13.76 -7.78 16.88
CA ARG A 114 14.98 -8.22 17.56
C ARG A 114 16.14 -7.31 17.18
N TRP A 115 16.65 -6.62 18.21
CA TRP A 115 17.83 -5.77 18.10
C TRP A 115 19.02 -6.44 18.77
N GLU A 116 20.19 -6.37 18.12
CA GLU A 116 21.47 -6.73 18.71
C GLU A 116 22.34 -5.47 18.74
N GLY A 117 22.40 -4.82 19.90
CA GLY A 117 22.96 -3.48 20.00
C GLY A 117 22.24 -2.52 19.04
N SER A 118 22.98 -1.97 18.07
CA SER A 118 22.44 -1.06 17.06
C SER A 118 21.98 -1.74 15.76
N ARG A 119 22.02 -3.07 15.67
CA ARG A 119 21.63 -3.82 14.48
C ARG A 119 20.21 -4.38 14.61
N LEU A 120 19.33 -3.99 13.69
CA LEU A 120 17.98 -4.55 13.59
C LEU A 120 18.06 -5.86 12.80
N ARG A 121 18.03 -6.98 13.51
CA ARG A 121 18.12 -8.30 12.89
C ARG A 121 16.80 -8.73 12.30
N GLU A 122 15.71 -8.46 13.01
CA GLU A 122 14.38 -8.91 12.63
C GLU A 122 13.35 -7.84 12.95
N SER A 123 12.44 -7.61 12.02
CA SER A 123 11.38 -6.59 12.13
C SER A 123 10.14 -7.08 11.42
N ARG A 124 9.03 -7.20 12.17
CA ARG A 124 7.78 -7.77 11.69
C ARG A 124 6.62 -6.88 12.09
N LEU A 125 5.71 -6.66 11.15
CA LEU A 125 4.39 -6.09 11.41
C LEU A 125 3.35 -7.21 11.36
N VAL A 126 2.52 -7.30 12.40
CA VAL A 126 1.40 -8.24 12.49
C VAL A 126 0.10 -7.45 12.32
N THR A 127 -0.75 -7.86 11.37
CA THR A 127 -2.08 -7.30 11.16
C THR A 127 -3.13 -8.40 11.11
N ALA A 128 -4.40 -8.07 11.34
CA ALA A 128 -5.50 -8.98 11.05
C ALA A 128 -5.53 -9.30 9.54
N PHE A 129 -5.85 -10.54 9.20
CA PHE A 129 -6.11 -10.93 7.82
C PHE A 129 -7.46 -10.35 7.36
N VAL A 130 -7.49 -9.87 6.11
CA VAL A 130 -8.71 -9.39 5.46
C VAL A 130 -8.96 -10.29 4.25
N PRO A 131 -10.03 -11.12 4.26
CA PRO A 131 -10.33 -12.01 3.14
C PRO A 131 -10.85 -11.22 1.94
N GLY A 132 -10.63 -11.78 0.73
CA GLY A 132 -11.21 -11.26 -0.51
C GLY A 132 -10.61 -9.94 -1.00
N LEU A 133 -9.37 -9.61 -0.61
CA LEU A 133 -8.67 -8.44 -1.14
C LEU A 133 -8.14 -8.70 -2.56
N THR A 134 -8.47 -7.79 -3.48
CA THR A 134 -7.68 -7.51 -4.68
C THR A 134 -6.92 -6.19 -4.48
N ASN A 135 -6.24 -5.67 -5.51
CA ASN A 135 -5.65 -4.34 -5.49
C ASN A 135 -6.02 -3.56 -6.76
N LEU A 136 -5.87 -2.23 -6.71
CA LEU A 136 -6.27 -1.35 -7.80
C LEU A 136 -5.56 -1.68 -9.12
N ARG A 137 -4.32 -2.20 -9.10
CA ARG A 137 -3.62 -2.59 -10.33
C ARG A 137 -4.34 -3.74 -11.02
N ASP A 138 -4.60 -4.80 -10.26
CA ASP A 138 -5.19 -6.02 -10.80
C ASP A 138 -6.64 -5.78 -11.22
N GLU A 139 -7.39 -4.96 -10.46
CA GLU A 139 -8.76 -4.60 -10.82
C GLU A 139 -8.84 -3.70 -12.06
N LEU A 140 -7.93 -2.73 -12.21
CA LEU A 140 -7.85 -1.94 -13.45
C LEU A 140 -7.48 -2.82 -14.64
N ASN A 141 -6.53 -3.75 -14.49
CA ASN A 141 -6.18 -4.69 -15.55
C ASN A 141 -7.38 -5.55 -15.96
N ARG A 142 -8.14 -6.07 -14.98
CA ARG A 142 -9.35 -6.86 -15.21
C ARG A 142 -10.41 -6.03 -15.94
N LEU A 143 -10.69 -4.81 -15.47
CA LEU A 143 -11.67 -3.93 -16.12
C LEU A 143 -11.26 -3.58 -17.55
N TYR A 144 -10.00 -3.22 -17.78
CA TYR A 144 -9.54 -2.88 -19.14
C TYR A 144 -9.57 -4.07 -20.11
N ALA A 145 -9.33 -5.29 -19.62
CA ALA A 145 -9.25 -6.48 -20.46
C ALA A 145 -10.59 -7.19 -20.67
N GLU A 146 -11.43 -7.28 -19.63
CA GLU A 146 -12.59 -8.19 -19.60
C GLU A 146 -13.93 -7.46 -19.55
N ALA A 147 -13.98 -6.29 -18.92
CA ALA A 147 -15.21 -5.52 -18.73
C ALA A 147 -14.94 -4.01 -18.88
N PRO A 148 -14.54 -3.54 -20.09
CA PRO A 148 -14.12 -2.16 -20.32
C PRO A 148 -15.30 -1.19 -20.38
N LEU A 149 -16.09 -1.15 -19.30
CA LEU A 149 -17.29 -0.35 -19.16
C LEU A 149 -17.00 0.90 -18.33
N CYS A 150 -17.56 2.03 -18.74
CA CYS A 150 -17.28 3.32 -18.14
C CYS A 150 -17.83 3.41 -16.71
N ALA A 151 -19.08 3.00 -16.49
CA ALA A 151 -19.73 3.14 -15.18
C ALA A 151 -19.00 2.39 -14.05
N PRO A 152 -18.66 1.09 -14.19
CA PRO A 152 -17.90 0.38 -13.16
C PRO A 152 -16.52 0.97 -12.90
N LEU A 153 -15.84 1.46 -13.93
CA LEU A 153 -14.56 2.13 -13.80
C LEU A 153 -14.71 3.46 -13.02
N MET A 154 -15.72 4.26 -13.33
CA MET A 154 -15.98 5.52 -12.63
C MET A 154 -16.34 5.29 -11.16
N ASP A 155 -17.13 4.27 -10.84
CA ASP A 155 -17.47 3.92 -9.45
C ASP A 155 -16.23 3.50 -8.65
N LEU A 156 -15.34 2.72 -9.27
CA LEU A 156 -14.06 2.35 -8.68
C LEU A 156 -13.18 3.57 -8.45
N LEU A 157 -12.95 4.39 -9.47
CA LEU A 157 -12.12 5.59 -9.37
C LEU A 157 -12.67 6.57 -8.34
N GLN A 158 -14.00 6.72 -8.26
CA GLN A 158 -14.64 7.59 -7.30
C GLN A 158 -14.45 7.09 -5.86
N SER A 159 -14.57 5.78 -5.63
CA SER A 159 -14.33 5.16 -4.32
C SER A 159 -12.87 5.36 -3.87
N VAL A 160 -11.92 5.13 -4.77
CA VAL A 160 -10.49 5.32 -4.52
C VAL A 160 -10.14 6.80 -4.30
N ALA A 161 -10.71 7.72 -5.07
CA ALA A 161 -10.48 9.16 -4.92
C ALA A 161 -10.97 9.65 -3.54
N ARG A 162 -12.15 9.19 -3.09
CA ARG A 162 -12.67 9.50 -1.74
C ARG A 162 -11.76 8.94 -0.65
N ALA A 163 -11.31 7.69 -0.79
CA ALA A 163 -10.43 7.06 0.18
C ALA A 163 -9.07 7.76 0.29
N ILE A 164 -8.45 8.13 -0.84
CA ILE A 164 -7.16 8.85 -0.84
C ILE A 164 -7.33 10.27 -0.29
N ARG A 165 -8.47 10.92 -0.54
CA ARG A 165 -8.77 12.19 0.10
C ARG A 165 -8.89 12.04 1.61
N ALA A 166 -9.63 11.03 2.10
CA ALA A 166 -9.74 10.75 3.52
C ALA A 166 -8.36 10.46 4.16
N LEU A 167 -7.46 9.77 3.44
CA LEU A 167 -6.07 9.56 3.85
C LEU A 167 -5.32 10.90 4.05
N HIS A 168 -5.41 11.80 3.08
CA HIS A 168 -4.77 13.12 3.16
C HIS A 168 -5.44 14.04 4.20
N ASP A 169 -6.75 13.97 4.36
CA ASP A 169 -7.51 14.73 5.36
C ASP A 169 -7.22 14.22 6.79
N ALA A 170 -6.87 12.95 6.95
CA ALA A 170 -6.30 12.40 8.20
C ALA A 170 -4.84 12.82 8.45
N GLY A 171 -4.28 13.71 7.62
CA GLY A 171 -2.91 14.21 7.76
C GLY A 171 -1.84 13.19 7.34
N ILE A 172 -2.17 12.17 6.55
CA ILE A 172 -1.20 11.14 6.15
C ILE A 172 -0.86 11.25 4.67
N LEU A 173 0.43 11.42 4.36
CA LEU A 173 0.99 11.23 3.02
C LEU A 173 1.57 9.82 2.93
N HIS A 174 1.15 9.00 1.98
CA HIS A 174 1.56 7.59 1.88
C HIS A 174 3.02 7.41 1.45
N ARG A 175 3.50 8.28 0.57
CA ARG A 175 4.84 8.35 -0.06
C ARG A 175 5.24 7.15 -0.92
N ASP A 176 4.31 6.22 -1.14
CA ASP A 176 4.46 5.08 -2.04
C ASP A 176 3.10 4.63 -2.59
N LEU A 177 2.23 5.59 -2.92
CA LEU A 177 0.84 5.37 -3.32
C LEU A 177 0.71 4.87 -4.77
N GLY A 178 1.34 3.73 -5.07
CA GLY A 178 1.12 3.01 -6.33
C GLY A 178 -0.13 2.13 -6.27
N ASN A 179 -0.69 1.78 -7.42
CA ASN A 179 -1.94 1.03 -7.52
C ASN A 179 -1.94 -0.30 -6.71
N GLN A 180 -0.80 -0.97 -6.57
CA GLN A 180 -0.70 -2.20 -5.77
C GLN A 180 -0.82 -2.01 -4.26
N ASN A 181 -0.61 -0.79 -3.76
CA ASN A 181 -0.70 -0.46 -2.34
C ASN A 181 -2.10 0.02 -1.95
N ILE A 182 -3.04 0.01 -2.91
CA ILE A 182 -4.45 0.32 -2.71
C ILE A 182 -5.20 -1.00 -2.84
N ALA A 183 -5.45 -1.65 -1.70
CA ALA A 183 -6.25 -2.87 -1.66
C ALA A 183 -7.74 -2.55 -1.76
N LEU A 184 -8.46 -3.41 -2.45
CA LEU A 184 -9.87 -3.27 -2.73
C LEU A 184 -10.60 -4.50 -2.26
N ARG A 185 -11.74 -4.31 -1.62
CA ARG A 185 -12.71 -5.37 -1.35
C ARG A 185 -14.06 -4.92 -1.88
N ARG A 186 -14.68 -5.80 -2.67
CA ARG A 186 -16.06 -5.60 -3.08
C ARG A 186 -16.97 -6.03 -1.94
N ASP A 187 -17.87 -5.15 -1.56
CA ASP A 187 -18.99 -5.52 -0.72
C ASP A 187 -20.06 -6.16 -1.64
N PRO A 188 -20.52 -7.39 -1.38
CA PRO A 188 -21.57 -8.01 -2.18
C PRO A 188 -22.86 -7.18 -2.25
N ASP A 189 -23.14 -6.44 -1.18
CA ASP A 189 -24.41 -5.73 -0.97
C ASP A 189 -24.32 -4.23 -1.28
N SER A 190 -23.15 -3.74 -1.73
CA SER A 190 -22.92 -2.33 -2.03
C SER A 190 -22.15 -2.13 -3.33
N SER A 191 -22.50 -1.09 -4.08
CA SER A 191 -21.72 -0.64 -5.25
C SER A 191 -20.41 0.05 -4.85
N VAL A 192 -20.24 0.39 -3.57
CA VAL A 192 -19.07 1.11 -3.07
C VAL A 192 -17.95 0.12 -2.73
N TRP A 193 -16.77 0.39 -3.26
CA TRP A 193 -15.58 -0.37 -2.92
C TRP A 193 -15.07 -0.01 -1.53
N GLN A 194 -14.79 -1.02 -0.72
CA GLN A 194 -13.97 -0.80 0.46
C GLN A 194 -12.51 -0.69 0.04
N VAL A 195 -11.88 0.43 0.37
CA VAL A 195 -10.49 0.73 0.03
C VAL A 195 -9.63 0.64 1.29
N LEU A 196 -8.53 -0.10 1.22
CA LEU A 196 -7.56 -0.24 2.31
C LEU A 196 -6.16 0.12 1.81
N PHE A 197 -5.42 0.92 2.58
CA PHE A 197 -4.04 1.28 2.25
C PHE A 197 -3.05 0.26 2.85
N LEU A 198 -2.13 -0.21 2.01
CA LEU A 198 -1.09 -1.17 2.37
C LEU A 198 0.31 -0.54 2.26
N ASP A 199 1.29 -1.14 2.93
CA ASP A 199 2.68 -0.66 2.92
C ASP A 199 2.90 0.78 3.41
N LEU A 200 2.40 1.04 4.61
CA LEU A 200 2.47 2.34 5.28
C LEU A 200 3.85 2.68 5.86
N ASN A 201 4.88 1.87 5.61
CA ASN A 201 6.20 2.04 6.21
C ASN A 201 6.98 3.27 5.71
N ARG A 202 6.52 3.96 4.65
CA ARG A 202 7.09 5.21 4.14
C ARG A 202 6.20 6.41 4.39
N ALA A 203 5.01 6.18 4.94
CA ALA A 203 4.04 7.22 5.18
C ALA A 203 4.58 8.27 6.16
N ARG A 204 4.03 9.48 6.08
CA ARG A 204 4.35 10.58 6.99
C ARG A 204 3.08 11.25 7.45
N HIS A 205 3.07 11.55 8.75
CA HIS A 205 2.07 12.42 9.34
C HIS A 205 2.49 13.87 9.10
N VAL A 206 1.67 14.59 8.35
CA VAL A 206 1.75 16.02 8.08
C VAL A 206 0.32 16.53 8.26
N PRO A 207 0.00 17.19 9.40
CA PRO A 207 -1.30 17.81 9.60
C PRO A 207 -1.64 18.74 8.43
N ASP A 208 -2.87 18.66 7.93
CA ASP A 208 -3.39 19.47 6.83
C ASP A 208 -2.40 19.62 5.66
N PRO A 209 -2.01 18.52 4.98
CA PRO A 209 -0.96 18.56 3.99
C PRO A 209 -1.39 19.49 2.83
N PRO A 210 -0.56 20.46 2.41
CA PRO A 210 -0.92 21.40 1.37
C PRO A 210 -1.16 20.71 0.02
N PRO A 211 -1.90 21.34 -0.91
CA PRO A 211 -2.22 20.76 -2.21
C PRO A 211 -1.00 20.21 -2.97
N ALA A 212 0.14 20.90 -2.92
CA ALA A 212 1.39 20.44 -3.54
C ALA A 212 1.88 19.09 -3.00
N LEU A 213 1.81 18.83 -1.68
CA LEU A 213 2.22 17.56 -1.11
C LEU A 213 1.24 16.44 -1.46
N ARG A 214 -0.06 16.73 -1.46
CA ARG A 214 -1.12 15.80 -1.90
C ARG A 214 -0.93 15.39 -3.37
N GLY A 215 -0.60 16.35 -4.24
CA GLY A 215 -0.29 16.11 -5.65
C GLY A 215 0.97 15.26 -5.84
N ALA A 216 2.04 15.57 -5.10
CA ALA A 216 3.27 14.77 -5.14
C ALA A 216 3.07 13.32 -4.66
N ASP A 217 2.16 13.08 -3.71
CA ASP A 217 1.84 11.72 -3.23
C ASP A 217 1.08 10.90 -4.28
N LEU A 218 0.14 11.53 -4.98
CA LEU A 218 -0.66 10.95 -6.07
C LEU A 218 0.13 10.70 -7.37
N ALA A 219 1.34 11.26 -7.49
CA ALA A 219 2.17 11.11 -8.69
C ALA A 219 2.55 9.67 -9.04
N ARG A 220 2.41 8.72 -8.10
CA ARG A 220 2.67 7.28 -8.32
C ARG A 220 1.43 6.50 -8.76
N LEU A 221 0.25 7.10 -8.71
CA LEU A 221 -0.99 6.49 -9.19
C LEU A 221 -0.88 6.35 -10.71
N ASP A 222 -0.90 5.12 -11.23
CA ASP A 222 -0.75 4.83 -12.66
C ASP A 222 -2.15 4.73 -13.28
N LEU A 223 -2.55 5.77 -14.00
CA LEU A 223 -3.81 5.85 -14.74
C LEU A 223 -3.53 6.42 -16.13
N PRO A 224 -4.27 5.98 -17.16
CA PRO A 224 -4.36 6.68 -18.44
C PRO A 224 -4.66 8.16 -18.22
N SER A 225 -4.11 9.04 -19.07
CA SER A 225 -4.07 10.47 -18.74
C SER A 225 -5.43 11.15 -18.66
N ASP A 226 -6.43 10.67 -19.40
CA ASP A 226 -7.78 11.23 -19.28
C ASP A 226 -8.45 10.76 -17.98
N PHE A 227 -8.32 9.47 -17.64
CA PHE A 227 -8.81 8.96 -16.35
C PHE A 227 -8.08 9.58 -15.16
N ARG A 228 -6.79 9.91 -15.28
CA ARG A 228 -6.07 10.65 -14.25
C ARG A 228 -6.65 12.06 -14.06
N ARG A 229 -6.97 12.76 -15.15
CA ARG A 229 -7.63 14.08 -15.10
C ARG A 229 -8.98 13.99 -14.39
N VAL A 230 -9.82 13.01 -14.76
CA VAL A 230 -11.11 12.76 -14.12
C VAL A 230 -10.94 12.40 -12.65
N PHE A 231 -9.96 11.54 -12.33
CA PHE A 231 -9.65 11.12 -10.97
C PHE A 231 -9.26 12.32 -10.09
N HIS A 232 -8.45 13.25 -10.59
CA HIS A 232 -8.12 14.47 -9.85
C HIS A 232 -9.38 15.31 -9.59
N ALA A 233 -10.28 15.45 -10.56
CA ALA A 233 -11.54 16.14 -10.34
C ALA A 233 -12.39 15.43 -9.26
N MET A 234 -12.53 14.10 -9.31
CA MET A 234 -13.24 13.31 -8.28
C MET A 234 -12.64 13.51 -6.89
N TYR A 235 -11.31 13.54 -6.79
CA TYR A 235 -10.59 13.82 -5.54
C TYR A 235 -10.94 15.22 -5.01
N PHE A 236 -11.06 16.21 -5.89
CA PHE A 236 -11.52 17.56 -5.57
C PHE A 236 -13.05 17.75 -5.69
N HIS A 237 -13.86 16.71 -5.46
CA HIS A 237 -15.33 16.80 -5.46
C HIS A 237 -15.96 17.39 -6.75
N GLY A 238 -15.38 17.07 -7.90
CA GLY A 238 -15.83 17.54 -9.21
C GLY A 238 -15.19 18.86 -9.67
N TYR A 239 -14.42 19.53 -8.80
CA TYR A 239 -13.73 20.77 -9.15
C TYR A 239 -12.35 20.50 -9.77
N ALA A 240 -11.84 21.47 -10.52
CA ALA A 240 -10.49 21.41 -11.04
C ALA A 240 -9.47 21.45 -9.88
N PRO A 241 -8.39 20.64 -9.93
CA PRO A 241 -7.34 20.70 -8.92
C PRO A 241 -6.66 22.08 -8.92
N PRO A 242 -6.26 22.60 -7.75
CA PRO A 242 -5.44 23.81 -7.67
C PRO A 242 -4.15 23.67 -8.50
N PRO A 243 -3.59 24.78 -9.05
CA PRO A 243 -2.36 24.73 -9.84
C PRO A 243 -1.19 24.07 -9.11
N GLU A 244 -0.99 24.42 -7.83
CA GLU A 244 0.08 23.88 -6.99
C GLU A 244 0.04 22.35 -6.85
N PHE A 245 -1.17 21.78 -6.80
CA PHE A 245 -1.37 20.33 -6.79
C PHE A 245 -0.91 19.73 -8.11
N SER A 246 -1.39 20.29 -9.22
CA SER A 246 -1.14 19.79 -10.56
C SER A 246 0.35 19.87 -10.92
N ASP A 247 0.99 20.98 -10.58
CA ASP A 247 2.42 21.20 -10.84
C ASP A 247 3.30 20.24 -10.04
N ALA A 248 2.98 20.02 -8.76
CA ALA A 248 3.71 19.10 -7.91
C ALA A 248 3.51 17.63 -8.33
N GLU A 249 2.30 17.27 -8.75
CA GLU A 249 1.98 15.95 -9.30
C GLU A 249 2.79 15.68 -10.57
N HIS A 250 2.71 16.58 -11.57
CA HIS A 250 3.41 16.45 -12.84
C HIS A 250 4.94 16.38 -12.65
N LYS A 251 5.50 17.28 -11.83
CA LYS A 251 6.94 17.31 -11.54
C LYS A 251 7.40 16.02 -10.88
N THR A 252 6.65 15.53 -9.89
CA THR A 252 6.99 14.31 -9.17
C THR A 252 6.86 13.07 -10.06
N ARG A 253 5.82 13.01 -10.89
CA ARG A 253 5.61 11.93 -11.87
C ARG A 253 6.74 11.89 -12.88
N ALA A 254 7.06 13.02 -13.50
CA ALA A 254 8.17 13.10 -14.44
C ALA A 254 9.52 12.72 -13.82
N ALA A 255 9.75 13.04 -12.53
CA ALA A 255 10.93 12.57 -11.81
C ALA A 255 10.92 11.05 -11.58
N PHE A 256 9.75 10.50 -11.22
CA PHE A 256 9.57 9.05 -11.05
C PHE A 256 9.73 8.28 -12.36
N ASP A 257 9.15 8.77 -13.45
CA ASP A 257 9.23 8.15 -14.78
C ASP A 257 10.68 8.13 -15.27
N ARG A 258 11.41 9.24 -15.12
CA ARG A 258 12.86 9.28 -15.39
C ARG A 258 13.62 8.29 -14.52
N HIS A 259 13.35 8.26 -13.22
CA HIS A 259 14.00 7.32 -12.32
C HIS A 259 13.76 5.86 -12.75
N THR A 260 12.54 5.52 -13.16
CA THR A 260 12.14 4.19 -13.61
C THR A 260 12.77 3.84 -14.96
N ALA A 261 12.76 4.75 -15.94
CA ALA A 261 13.39 4.56 -17.25
C ALA A 261 14.90 4.30 -17.13
N TRP A 262 15.55 4.88 -16.12
CA TRP A 262 16.99 4.70 -15.87
C TRP A 262 17.31 3.47 -15.02
N ARG A 263 16.32 2.70 -14.57
CA ARG A 263 16.51 1.50 -13.74
C ARG A 263 17.44 0.46 -14.39
N PRO A 264 17.39 0.18 -15.72
CA PRO A 264 18.30 -0.78 -16.35
C PRO A 264 19.76 -0.38 -16.29
N PHE A 265 20.06 0.92 -16.35
CA PHE A 265 21.42 1.43 -16.24
C PHE A 265 21.92 1.44 -14.78
N ARG A 266 21.02 1.70 -13.82
CA ARG A 266 21.37 1.71 -12.39
C ARG A 266 21.52 0.31 -11.79
N HIS A 267 20.82 -0.68 -12.34
CA HIS A 267 20.77 -2.05 -11.81
C HIS A 267 20.83 -3.13 -12.92
N PRO A 268 21.88 -3.15 -13.76
CA PRO A 268 21.93 -4.01 -14.96
C PRO A 268 21.83 -5.50 -14.63
N LEU A 269 22.54 -5.96 -13.58
CA LEU A 269 22.50 -7.36 -13.14
C LEU A 269 21.13 -7.79 -12.62
N ARG A 270 20.42 -6.88 -11.95
CA ARG A 270 19.08 -7.16 -11.41
C ARG A 270 18.06 -7.28 -12.53
N GLU A 271 18.10 -6.39 -13.53
CA GLU A 271 17.22 -6.49 -14.70
C GLU A 271 17.48 -7.77 -15.49
N ALA A 272 18.75 -8.13 -15.71
CA ALA A 272 19.10 -9.38 -16.39
C ALA A 272 18.53 -10.62 -15.66
N ARG A 273 18.62 -10.64 -14.32
CA ARG A 273 18.02 -11.70 -13.51
C ARG A 273 16.49 -11.74 -13.62
N LEU A 274 15.83 -10.58 -13.55
CA LEU A 274 14.37 -10.49 -13.66
C LEU A 274 13.88 -10.99 -15.02
N ARG A 275 14.53 -10.57 -16.12
CA ARG A 275 14.20 -11.04 -17.48
C ARG A 275 14.35 -12.55 -17.66
N ARG A 276 15.29 -13.18 -16.95
CA ARG A 276 15.46 -14.65 -16.95
C ARG A 276 14.38 -15.38 -16.15
N MET A 277 13.79 -14.70 -15.16
CA MET A 277 12.76 -15.27 -14.27
C MET A 277 11.34 -15.01 -14.80
N GLU A 278 11.15 -14.08 -15.74
CA GLU A 278 9.86 -13.81 -16.36
C GLU A 278 9.42 -14.96 -17.27
N THR A 279 8.63 -15.88 -16.71
CA THR A 279 7.67 -16.68 -17.48
C THR A 279 6.55 -15.74 -17.92
N LYS A 280 6.59 -15.28 -19.19
CA LYS A 280 5.71 -14.26 -19.82
C LYS A 280 4.35 -14.07 -19.12
N PRO A 281 4.19 -13.06 -18.24
CA PRO A 281 2.87 -12.53 -17.96
C PRO A 281 2.41 -11.68 -19.15
N THR A 282 1.11 -11.65 -19.42
CA THR A 282 0.53 -10.70 -20.37
C THR A 282 0.87 -9.28 -19.89
N PRO A 283 1.52 -8.44 -20.72
CA PRO A 283 1.84 -7.09 -20.32
C PRO A 283 0.56 -6.32 -20.00
N PRO A 284 0.56 -5.40 -19.00
CA PRO A 284 -0.62 -4.59 -18.73
C PRO A 284 -0.97 -3.76 -19.97
N LEU A 285 -2.27 -3.63 -20.27
CA LEU A 285 -2.76 -2.81 -21.37
C LEU A 285 -2.30 -1.36 -21.19
N ARG A 286 -1.80 -0.74 -22.27
CA ARG A 286 -1.35 0.66 -22.27
C ARG A 286 -1.69 1.34 -23.59
N GLY A 287 -1.83 2.66 -23.55
CA GLY A 287 -1.98 3.49 -24.75
C GLY A 287 -3.24 3.14 -25.53
N ARG A 288 -3.08 2.91 -26.84
CA ARG A 288 -4.17 2.64 -27.78
C ARG A 288 -4.85 1.29 -27.58
N ASP A 289 -4.30 0.44 -26.72
CA ASP A 289 -4.86 -0.87 -26.43
C ASP A 289 -5.99 -0.81 -25.39
N ILE A 290 -6.19 0.36 -24.74
CA ILE A 290 -7.28 0.57 -23.78
C ILE A 290 -8.47 1.21 -24.50
N TRP A 291 -9.48 0.41 -24.76
CA TRP A 291 -10.81 0.85 -25.20
C TRP A 291 -11.76 0.79 -24.04
N ILE A 292 -12.52 1.85 -23.76
CA ILE A 292 -13.57 1.88 -22.73
C ILE A 292 -14.86 2.28 -23.41
N TRP A 293 -15.96 1.63 -23.06
CA TRP A 293 -17.27 1.83 -23.68
C TRP A 293 -18.20 2.52 -22.70
N ASP A 294 -18.93 3.52 -23.20
CA ASP A 294 -20.05 4.10 -22.48
C ASP A 294 -21.22 3.11 -22.48
N ASP A 295 -21.59 2.66 -21.29
CA ASP A 295 -22.70 1.72 -21.05
C ASP A 295 -24.04 2.19 -21.61
N ARG A 296 -24.25 3.51 -21.72
CA ARG A 296 -25.53 4.09 -22.15
C ARG A 296 -25.59 4.36 -23.64
N SER A 297 -24.49 4.88 -24.21
CA SER A 297 -24.44 5.31 -25.62
C SER A 297 -23.79 4.29 -26.55
N GLY A 298 -23.07 3.29 -26.00
CA GLY A 298 -22.28 2.34 -26.79
C GLY A 298 -21.06 2.97 -27.47
N GLN A 299 -20.72 4.23 -27.15
CA GLN A 299 -19.60 4.92 -27.77
C GLN A 299 -18.29 4.59 -27.06
N ALA A 300 -17.22 4.52 -27.84
CA ALA A 300 -15.87 4.37 -27.32
C ALA A 300 -15.39 5.69 -26.70
N ILE A 301 -15.02 5.62 -25.42
CA ILE A 301 -14.38 6.70 -24.66
C ILE A 301 -12.86 6.48 -24.69
N PRO A 302 -12.09 7.49 -25.08
CA PRO A 302 -10.64 7.40 -25.09
C PRO A 302 -10.07 7.47 -23.67
N ALA A 303 -9.24 6.49 -23.30
CA ALA A 303 -8.57 6.48 -21.99
C ALA A 303 -7.48 7.57 -21.84
N TYR A 304 -6.95 8.08 -22.95
CA TYR A 304 -5.85 9.05 -22.99
C TYR A 304 -6.31 10.41 -23.54
N THR A 305 -5.69 11.48 -23.05
CA THR A 305 -5.86 12.82 -23.62
C THR A 305 -5.31 12.87 -25.05
N SER A 306 -5.77 13.83 -25.86
CA SER A 306 -5.33 14.00 -27.25
C SER A 306 -3.80 14.11 -27.39
N ARG A 307 -3.13 14.69 -26.39
CA ARG A 307 -1.67 14.83 -26.33
C ARG A 307 -0.95 13.49 -26.18
N ASP A 308 -1.51 12.57 -25.40
CA ASP A 308 -0.85 11.32 -25.00
C ASP A 308 -1.31 10.10 -25.82
N ARG A 309 -2.24 10.26 -26.76
CA ARG A 309 -2.66 9.21 -27.71
C ARG A 309 -1.63 8.93 -28.81
N ARG A 310 -0.65 9.81 -28.97
CA ARG A 310 0.32 9.77 -30.08
C ARG A 310 1.36 8.69 -29.87
#